data_AF-A0AAN4YRV9-F1
#
_entry.id   AF-A0AAN4YRV9-F1
#
_cell.length_a   1.000
_cell.length_b   1.000
_cell.length_c   1.000
_cell.angle_alpha   90.00
_cell.angle_beta   90.00
_cell.angle_gamma   90.00
#
_symmetry.space_group_name_H-M   'P 1'
#
loop_
_entity.id
_entity.type
_entity.pdbx_description
1 polymer ?
#
loop_
_entity_poly.entity_id
_entity_poly.type
_entity_poly.pdbx_seq_one_letter_code
_entity_poly.pdbx_strand_id
1 'polypeptide(L)'
;MASSDVKDIEHGLDRRDNESEKPPFEDNLKEEPPQLAVDAFGAEETAEVKYKTLDWWAIILIVGLGIVTTYSGYTIAQFRHKYPYVHSMADAGFILMGPIGRHIIEVGQLLFFLFACGSHLLTFTVMMNTLTDHGTCSIVFGVVGLVLSLIFSLPRTMKNVSWLAVTCGHPAFFGFIAEMKNPHDFPKSLCMLQGFEIILYTVASAVIYRYAGQDVASPALGSAGPVVRKVAYGVAIPTIVIAGVVLGHVAIKNVYVRMLRGTELMHKRNWKSIGVWIGLAVVFWVIAWVIAEAIPVFSNLLSLVSALFVSWFTFGLPGVFWLYIYKGQYFASPMKIFLTLCNVCLFIFGVMICALGLWVSGVAIHNDKSHGSFTCANNAI
;
A
#
# COMPACT_ATOMS: atom_id res chain seq x y z
N MET A 1 5.56 -51.72 -63.55
CA MET A 1 4.73 -52.59 -64.41
C MET A 1 3.36 -51.93 -64.48
N ALA A 2 2.85 -51.33 -65.55
CA ALA A 2 3.22 -51.13 -66.96
C ALA A 2 2.45 -49.85 -67.40
N SER A 3 2.96 -48.89 -68.20
CA SER A 3 3.03 -48.84 -69.68
C SER A 3 1.81 -49.48 -70.35
N SER A 4 1.12 -48.98 -71.38
CA SER A 4 1.01 -47.79 -72.26
C SER A 4 -0.19 -48.18 -73.19
N ASP A 5 -1.01 -47.36 -73.84
CA ASP A 5 -0.81 -46.40 -74.94
C ASP A 5 -2.20 -45.80 -75.30
N VAL A 6 -2.36 -44.47 -75.42
CA VAL A 6 -2.44 -43.62 -76.64
C VAL A 6 -3.72 -43.75 -77.50
N LYS A 7 -4.53 -42.66 -77.59
CA LYS A 7 -4.75 -41.81 -78.80
C LYS A 7 -5.78 -40.67 -78.60
N ASP A 8 -5.32 -39.44 -78.95
CA ASP A 8 -5.94 -38.27 -79.63
C ASP A 8 -7.31 -37.69 -79.15
N ILE A 9 -7.62 -36.38 -79.03
CA ILE A 9 -7.56 -35.25 -80.00
C ILE A 9 -7.76 -33.86 -79.28
N GLU A 10 -6.97 -32.87 -79.70
CA GLU A 10 -7.10 -31.37 -79.81
C GLU A 10 -7.96 -30.48 -78.89
N HIS A 11 -7.32 -29.44 -78.29
CA HIS A 11 -7.31 -28.02 -78.74
C HIS A 11 -6.58 -27.16 -77.67
N GLY A 12 -5.38 -26.62 -77.92
CA GLY A 12 -5.15 -25.26 -78.46
C GLY A 12 -4.52 -24.34 -77.39
N LEU A 13 -3.22 -24.47 -77.11
CA LEU A 13 -2.09 -23.62 -77.56
C LEU A 13 -1.83 -22.36 -76.70
N ASP A 14 -0.81 -22.51 -75.84
CA ASP A 14 0.01 -21.49 -75.18
C ASP A 14 1.12 -21.00 -76.14
N ARG A 15 1.53 -19.72 -76.07
CA ARG A 15 2.95 -19.33 -76.20
C ARG A 15 3.20 -17.84 -75.93
N ARG A 16 4.12 -17.64 -74.97
CA ARG A 16 4.93 -16.44 -74.70
C ARG A 16 5.85 -16.12 -75.88
N ASP A 17 6.14 -14.83 -76.09
CA ASP A 17 7.42 -14.33 -76.61
C ASP A 17 7.73 -12.96 -75.98
N ASN A 18 9.01 -12.73 -75.75
CA ASN A 18 9.60 -11.66 -74.93
C ASN A 18 10.63 -10.94 -75.81
N GLU A 19 10.59 -9.61 -76.01
CA GLU A 19 11.79 -8.83 -76.36
C GLU A 19 11.62 -7.29 -76.39
N SER A 20 12.67 -6.62 -75.87
CA SER A 20 13.29 -5.34 -76.28
C SER A 20 12.99 -4.03 -75.51
N GLU A 21 14.10 -3.31 -75.28
CA GLU A 21 14.36 -2.19 -74.36
C GLU A 21 14.05 -0.77 -74.90
N LYS A 22 13.93 0.16 -73.93
CA LYS A 22 13.71 1.64 -73.85
C LYS A 22 14.51 2.58 -74.80
N PRO A 23 14.12 3.88 -74.93
CA PRO A 23 14.78 4.96 -74.15
C PRO A 23 13.78 6.12 -73.75
N PRO A 24 14.20 7.34 -73.30
CA PRO A 24 14.35 7.68 -71.88
C PRO A 24 13.67 9.00 -71.41
N PHE A 25 13.57 9.19 -70.09
CA PHE A 25 13.57 10.47 -69.35
C PHE A 25 12.32 11.39 -69.37
N GLU A 26 11.55 11.37 -68.27
CA GLU A 26 10.94 12.54 -67.58
C GLU A 26 10.30 12.00 -66.28
N ASP A 27 11.00 12.04 -65.15
CA ASP A 27 11.08 13.10 -64.13
C ASP A 27 10.04 12.94 -63.01
N ASN A 28 10.52 13.20 -61.80
CA ASN A 28 10.00 12.73 -60.53
C ASN A 28 8.76 13.51 -60.09
N LEU A 29 7.60 12.85 -59.96
CA LEU A 29 6.59 13.26 -58.99
C LEU A 29 6.31 12.11 -58.02
N LYS A 30 6.72 12.32 -56.77
CA LYS A 30 6.26 11.54 -55.62
C LYS A 30 4.75 11.74 -55.51
N GLU A 31 3.98 10.67 -55.63
CA GLU A 31 2.57 10.69 -55.22
C GLU A 31 2.50 10.90 -53.71
N GLU A 32 1.98 12.06 -53.29
CA GLU A 32 1.58 12.27 -51.90
C GLU A 32 0.38 11.37 -51.57
N PRO A 33 0.34 10.75 -50.37
CA PRO A 33 -0.82 9.96 -49.96
C PRO A 33 -2.04 10.88 -49.79
N PRO A 34 -3.28 10.35 -49.92
CA PRO A 34 -4.50 11.16 -49.90
C PRO A 34 -4.60 11.95 -48.60
N GLN A 35 -4.81 13.27 -48.70
CA GLN A 35 -5.10 14.11 -47.55
C GLN A 35 -6.40 13.65 -46.90
N LEU A 36 -6.28 13.08 -45.71
CA LEU A 36 -7.41 12.77 -44.83
C LEU A 36 -8.13 14.08 -44.53
N ALA A 37 -9.35 14.25 -45.05
CA ALA A 37 -10.17 15.42 -44.76
C ALA A 37 -10.32 15.56 -43.24
N VAL A 38 -9.74 16.62 -42.68
CA VAL A 38 -9.88 16.96 -41.26
C VAL A 38 -11.29 17.50 -41.07
N ASP A 39 -12.18 16.66 -40.57
CA ASP A 39 -13.47 17.06 -40.06
C ASP A 39 -13.26 18.02 -38.87
N ALA A 40 -13.73 19.26 -39.03
CA ALA A 40 -13.60 20.31 -38.01
C ALA A 40 -14.49 20.05 -36.78
N PHE A 41 -15.45 19.12 -36.88
CA PHE A 41 -16.34 18.69 -35.80
C PHE A 41 -16.40 17.16 -35.79
N GLY A 42 -15.36 16.53 -35.23
CA GLY A 42 -15.13 15.08 -35.31
C GLY A 42 -16.35 14.18 -35.08
N ALA A 43 -16.38 13.08 -35.84
CA ALA A 43 -17.40 12.03 -35.85
C ALA A 43 -17.99 11.69 -34.46
N GLU A 44 -19.22 12.17 -34.21
CA GLU A 44 -19.99 11.91 -32.99
C GLU A 44 -20.34 10.42 -32.79
N GLU A 45 -20.27 9.56 -33.81
CA GLU A 45 -20.55 8.12 -33.67
C GLU A 45 -19.45 7.33 -32.94
N THR A 46 -18.25 7.89 -32.78
CA THR A 46 -17.19 7.31 -31.93
C THR A 46 -16.90 8.15 -30.68
N ALA A 47 -17.68 9.21 -30.48
CA ALA A 47 -17.71 9.94 -29.23
C ALA A 47 -18.54 9.18 -28.19
N GLU A 48 -18.10 7.97 -27.82
CA GLU A 48 -18.17 7.67 -26.39
C GLU A 48 -17.33 8.77 -25.75
N VAL A 49 -17.99 9.80 -25.24
CA VAL A 49 -17.45 10.63 -24.19
C VAL A 49 -17.18 9.65 -23.05
N LYS A 50 -16.00 9.01 -23.10
CA LYS A 50 -15.37 8.40 -21.95
C LYS A 50 -15.15 9.56 -21.03
N TYR A 51 -16.17 9.87 -20.25
CA TYR A 51 -16.03 10.72 -19.11
C TYR A 51 -14.88 10.10 -18.33
N LYS A 52 -13.72 10.75 -18.41
CA LYS A 52 -12.65 10.66 -17.41
C LYS A 52 -13.17 11.29 -16.12
N THR A 53 -14.41 11.00 -15.75
CA THR A 53 -14.95 11.27 -14.43
C THR A 53 -14.20 10.32 -13.55
N LEU A 54 -13.50 10.86 -12.56
CA LEU A 54 -13.28 10.07 -11.36
C LEU A 54 -14.66 9.56 -11.04
N ASP A 55 -14.80 8.26 -10.96
CA ASP A 55 -16.01 7.64 -10.46
C ASP A 55 -16.34 8.42 -9.19
N TRP A 56 -17.32 9.33 -9.27
CA TRP A 56 -17.44 10.45 -8.32
C TRP A 56 -17.67 9.93 -6.90
N TRP A 57 -18.16 8.70 -6.83
CA TRP A 57 -18.26 7.89 -5.64
C TRP A 57 -16.91 7.60 -4.95
N ALA A 58 -15.78 7.59 -5.65
CA ALA A 58 -14.44 7.41 -5.07
C ALA A 58 -14.05 8.57 -4.13
N ILE A 59 -14.41 9.83 -4.45
CA ILE A 59 -14.25 10.95 -3.50
C ILE A 59 -15.16 10.75 -2.30
N ILE A 60 -16.40 10.32 -2.53
CA ILE A 60 -17.36 10.02 -1.44
C ILE A 60 -16.80 8.93 -0.54
N LEU A 61 -16.12 7.91 -1.09
CA LEU A 61 -15.45 6.89 -0.31
C LEU A 61 -14.27 7.42 0.47
N ILE A 62 -13.40 8.27 -0.10
CA ILE A 62 -12.27 8.87 0.62
C ILE A 62 -12.78 9.66 1.83
N VAL A 63 -13.76 10.55 1.60
CA VAL A 63 -14.34 11.38 2.67
C VAL A 63 -15.08 10.52 3.69
N GLY A 64 -15.92 9.59 3.22
CA GLY A 64 -16.71 8.70 4.06
C GLY A 64 -15.84 7.79 4.93
N LEU A 65 -14.85 7.12 4.34
CA LEU A 65 -13.89 6.30 5.08
C LEU A 65 -13.06 7.15 6.04
N GLY A 66 -12.65 8.36 5.65
CA GLY A 66 -11.95 9.29 6.55
C GLY A 66 -12.78 9.68 7.78
N ILE A 67 -14.09 9.87 7.63
CA ILE A 67 -14.99 10.12 8.77
C ILE A 67 -15.08 8.86 9.66
N VAL A 68 -15.23 7.69 9.05
CA VAL A 68 -15.31 6.41 9.78
C VAL A 68 -14.00 6.09 10.52
N THR A 69 -12.84 6.37 9.92
CA THR A 69 -11.52 6.16 10.54
C THR A 69 -11.30 7.13 11.70
N THR A 70 -11.77 8.39 11.57
CA THR A 70 -11.79 9.37 12.67
C THR A 70 -12.61 8.86 13.83
N TYR A 71 -13.83 8.39 13.55
CA TYR A 71 -14.72 7.84 14.57
C TYR A 71 -14.06 6.64 15.29
N SER A 72 -13.42 5.77 14.52
CA SER A 72 -12.71 4.60 15.06
C SER A 72 -11.51 5.00 15.92
N GLY A 73 -10.77 6.05 15.54
CA GLY A 73 -9.73 6.63 16.39
C GLY A 73 -10.30 7.21 17.70
N TYR A 74 -11.47 7.82 17.62
CA TYR A 74 -12.18 8.36 18.79
C TYR A 74 -12.68 7.26 19.73
N THR A 75 -13.13 6.10 19.24
CA THR A 75 -13.51 4.98 20.12
C THR A 75 -12.31 4.36 20.82
N ILE A 76 -11.16 4.24 20.15
CA ILE A 76 -9.88 3.85 20.78
C ILE A 76 -9.52 4.83 21.90
N ALA A 77 -9.65 6.13 21.66
CA ALA A 77 -9.41 7.16 22.66
C ALA A 77 -10.32 6.97 23.88
N GLN A 78 -11.63 6.79 23.67
CA GLN A 78 -12.58 6.54 24.77
C GLN A 78 -12.21 5.29 25.58
N PHE A 79 -11.78 4.21 24.91
CA PHE A 79 -11.32 2.99 25.57
C PHE A 79 -10.13 3.27 26.49
N ARG A 80 -9.15 4.05 26.02
CA ARG A 80 -8.01 4.47 26.84
C ARG A 80 -8.42 5.35 28.03
N HIS A 81 -9.33 6.30 27.84
CA HIS A 81 -9.80 7.14 28.94
C HIS A 81 -10.49 6.32 30.04
N LYS A 82 -11.21 5.25 29.67
CA LYS A 82 -11.81 4.31 30.64
C LYS A 82 -10.78 3.40 31.30
N TYR A 83 -9.72 3.03 30.58
CA TYR A 83 -8.65 2.15 31.06
C TYR A 83 -7.26 2.81 30.92
N PRO A 84 -6.88 3.75 31.82
CA PRO A 84 -5.67 4.57 31.67
C PRO A 84 -4.33 3.81 31.72
N TYR A 85 -4.32 2.55 32.16
CA TYR A 85 -3.14 1.69 32.20
C TYR A 85 -2.88 0.94 30.87
N VAL A 86 -3.75 1.09 29.87
CA VAL A 86 -3.58 0.46 28.54
C VAL A 86 -2.61 1.28 27.68
N HIS A 87 -1.39 0.78 27.49
CA HIS A 87 -0.35 1.47 26.72
C HIS A 87 -0.14 0.91 25.31
N SER A 88 -0.75 -0.23 25.00
CA SER A 88 -0.61 -0.94 23.73
C SER A 88 -1.92 -1.62 23.33
N MET A 89 -2.07 -1.99 22.06
CA MET A 89 -3.21 -2.80 21.61
C MET A 89 -3.23 -4.16 22.30
N ALA A 90 -2.06 -4.74 22.61
CA ALA A 90 -1.96 -5.97 23.38
C ALA A 90 -2.58 -5.86 24.78
N ASP A 91 -2.36 -4.74 25.49
CA ASP A 91 -2.98 -4.51 26.80
C ASP A 91 -4.51 -4.34 26.68
N ALA A 92 -5.01 -3.76 25.58
CA ALA A 92 -6.44 -3.74 25.28
C ALA A 92 -6.99 -5.16 25.03
N GLY A 93 -6.26 -5.99 24.28
CA GLY A 93 -6.58 -7.41 24.08
C GLY A 93 -6.65 -8.19 25.40
N PHE A 94 -5.78 -7.87 26.36
CA PHE A 94 -5.85 -8.44 27.71
C PHE A 94 -7.16 -8.11 28.44
N ILE A 95 -7.64 -6.88 28.29
CA ILE A 95 -8.91 -6.46 28.91
C ILE A 95 -10.11 -7.14 28.26
N LEU A 96 -10.07 -7.38 26.94
CA LEU A 96 -11.18 -8.00 26.22
C LEU A 96 -11.29 -9.50 26.47
N MET A 97 -10.19 -10.25 26.41
CA MET A 97 -10.19 -11.72 26.41
C MET A 97 -9.09 -12.34 27.30
N GLY A 98 -8.54 -11.58 28.25
CA GLY A 98 -7.51 -12.07 29.17
C GLY A 98 -6.18 -12.41 28.48
N PRO A 99 -5.40 -13.37 29.02
CA PRO A 99 -4.08 -13.71 28.50
C PRO A 99 -4.05 -14.10 27.02
N ILE A 100 -5.07 -14.81 26.55
CA ILE A 100 -5.16 -15.27 25.15
C ILE A 100 -5.35 -14.06 24.23
N GLY A 101 -6.28 -13.16 24.56
CA GLY A 101 -6.51 -11.94 23.78
C GLY A 101 -5.27 -11.06 23.69
N ARG A 102 -4.50 -10.97 24.78
CA ARG A 102 -3.22 -10.26 24.79
C ARG A 102 -2.28 -10.78 23.71
N HIS A 103 -2.04 -12.09 23.68
CA HIS A 103 -1.09 -12.70 22.74
C HIS A 103 -1.57 -12.58 21.29
N ILE A 104 -2.86 -12.79 21.02
CA ILE A 104 -3.42 -12.68 19.66
C ILE A 104 -3.22 -11.25 19.12
N ILE A 105 -3.59 -10.23 19.91
CA ILE A 105 -3.48 -8.84 19.47
C ILE A 105 -2.02 -8.37 19.43
N GLU A 106 -1.17 -8.86 20.33
CA GLU A 106 0.28 -8.57 20.33
C GLU A 106 0.95 -9.11 19.05
N VAL A 107 0.68 -10.37 18.69
CA VAL A 107 1.20 -10.98 17.46
C VAL A 107 0.63 -10.28 16.24
N GLY A 108 -0.68 -10.01 16.22
CA GLY A 108 -1.32 -9.28 15.12
C GLY A 108 -0.73 -7.88 14.91
N GLN A 109 -0.44 -7.16 16.01
CA GLN A 109 0.18 -5.83 15.95
C GLN A 109 1.63 -5.92 15.44
N LEU A 110 2.40 -6.91 15.87
CA LEU A 110 3.78 -7.12 15.39
C LEU A 110 3.81 -7.47 13.90
N LEU A 111 2.91 -8.36 13.46
CA LEU A 111 2.77 -8.72 12.05
C LEU A 111 2.39 -7.51 11.21
N PHE A 112 1.42 -6.68 11.65
CA PHE A 112 1.10 -5.44 10.97
C PHE A 112 2.34 -4.57 10.73
N PHE A 113 3.15 -4.35 11.77
CA PHE A 113 4.36 -3.54 11.61
C PHE A 113 5.41 -4.20 10.71
N LEU A 114 5.56 -5.52 10.73
CA LEU A 114 6.47 -6.23 9.84
C LEU A 114 6.06 -6.05 8.37
N PHE A 115 4.80 -6.26 8.05
CA PHE A 115 4.27 -6.08 6.71
C PHE A 115 4.31 -4.63 6.25
N ALA A 116 4.01 -3.67 7.15
CA ALA A 116 4.13 -2.24 6.85
C ALA A 116 5.60 -1.81 6.61
N CYS A 117 6.55 -2.32 7.40
CA CYS A 117 7.97 -2.04 7.16
C CYS A 117 8.46 -2.72 5.86
N GLY A 118 7.95 -3.90 5.55
CA GLY A 118 8.17 -4.56 4.26
C GLY A 118 7.65 -3.74 3.10
N SER A 119 6.47 -3.12 3.21
CA SER A 119 5.96 -2.24 2.15
C SER A 119 6.81 -0.99 1.96
N HIS A 120 7.34 -0.41 3.04
CA HIS A 120 8.31 0.70 2.94
C HIS A 120 9.64 0.29 2.28
N LEU A 121 10.17 -0.90 2.58
CA LEU A 121 11.35 -1.45 1.89
C LEU A 121 11.08 -1.69 0.40
N LEU A 122 9.88 -2.20 0.07
CA LEU A 122 9.46 -2.36 -1.31
C LEU A 122 9.34 -1.01 -2.02
N THR A 123 8.73 0.00 -1.37
CA THR A 123 8.67 1.37 -1.92
C THR A 123 10.06 1.95 -2.15
N PHE A 124 11.01 1.72 -1.23
CA PHE A 124 12.40 2.12 -1.41
C PHE A 124 13.03 1.43 -2.63
N THR A 125 12.77 0.14 -2.83
CA THR A 125 13.27 -0.62 -3.98
C THR A 125 12.70 -0.10 -5.30
N VAL A 126 11.38 0.13 -5.36
CA VAL A 126 10.68 0.73 -6.51
C VAL A 126 11.26 2.11 -6.83
N MET A 127 11.48 2.94 -5.80
CA MET A 127 12.08 4.25 -5.93
C MET A 127 13.51 4.15 -6.49
N MET A 128 14.35 3.27 -5.96
CA MET A 128 15.73 3.10 -6.44
C MET A 128 15.79 2.59 -7.88
N ASN A 129 14.94 1.63 -8.24
CA ASN A 129 14.78 1.18 -9.62
C ASN A 129 14.35 2.33 -10.54
N THR A 130 13.46 3.19 -10.08
CA THR A 130 13.04 4.36 -10.85
C THR A 130 14.13 5.41 -11.01
N LEU A 131 14.92 5.67 -9.96
CA LEU A 131 15.98 6.68 -9.97
C LEU A 131 17.16 6.25 -10.84
N THR A 132 17.48 4.95 -10.83
CA THR A 132 18.65 4.37 -11.51
C THR A 132 18.33 3.78 -12.87
N ASP A 133 17.07 3.86 -13.33
CA ASP A 133 16.58 3.12 -14.51
C ASP A 133 16.92 1.62 -14.44
N HIS A 134 16.71 1.02 -13.26
CA HIS A 134 17.06 -0.37 -12.95
C HIS A 134 18.56 -0.69 -13.14
N GLY A 135 19.42 0.15 -12.56
CA GLY A 135 20.88 0.06 -12.72
C GLY A 135 21.53 -1.17 -12.07
N THR A 136 20.84 -1.87 -11.18
CA THR A 136 21.25 -3.18 -10.65
C THR A 136 20.02 -4.01 -10.29
N CYS A 137 20.23 -5.28 -9.92
CA CYS A 137 19.17 -6.18 -9.49
C CYS A 137 18.35 -5.59 -8.33
N SER A 138 17.03 -5.62 -8.43
CA SER A 138 16.09 -5.11 -7.41
C SER A 138 16.40 -5.62 -5.99
N ILE A 139 16.80 -6.88 -5.84
CA ILE A 139 17.18 -7.48 -4.55
C ILE A 139 18.32 -6.71 -3.89
N VAL A 140 19.29 -6.21 -4.67
CA VAL A 140 20.40 -5.41 -4.14
C VAL A 140 19.88 -4.11 -3.55
N PHE A 141 18.94 -3.44 -4.21
CA PHE A 141 18.29 -2.26 -3.64
C PHE A 141 17.49 -2.60 -2.38
N GLY A 142 16.82 -3.76 -2.33
CA GLY A 142 16.17 -4.25 -1.12
C GLY A 142 17.15 -4.44 0.05
N VAL A 143 18.32 -5.04 -0.19
CA VAL A 143 19.38 -5.18 0.82
C VAL A 143 19.94 -3.83 1.26
N VAL A 144 20.10 -2.86 0.35
CA VAL A 144 20.51 -1.50 0.71
C VAL A 144 19.46 -0.85 1.61
N GLY A 145 18.17 -0.96 1.26
CA GLY A 145 17.06 -0.47 2.08
C GLY A 145 17.05 -1.10 3.48
N LEU A 146 17.27 -2.42 3.55
CA LEU A 146 17.39 -3.18 4.80
C LEU A 146 18.50 -2.61 5.69
N VAL A 147 19.72 -2.46 5.15
CA VAL A 147 20.88 -1.97 5.90
C VAL A 147 20.66 -0.55 6.38
N LEU A 148 20.15 0.34 5.51
CA LEU A 148 19.84 1.72 5.88
C LEU A 148 18.81 1.78 7.02
N SER A 149 17.73 1.02 6.91
CA SER A 149 16.66 1.00 7.90
C SER A 149 17.15 0.44 9.24
N LEU A 150 17.97 -0.61 9.21
CA LEU A 150 18.61 -1.16 10.39
C LEU A 150 19.49 -0.13 11.11
N ILE A 151 20.35 0.59 10.39
CA ILE A 151 21.25 1.61 10.95
C ILE A 151 20.43 2.71 11.65
N PHE A 152 19.38 3.21 11.01
CA PHE A 152 18.54 4.25 11.58
C PHE A 152 17.64 3.79 12.74
N SER A 153 17.40 2.49 12.90
CA SER A 153 16.71 1.92 14.08
C SER A 153 17.63 1.63 15.28
N LEU A 154 18.96 1.76 15.15
CA LEU A 154 19.88 1.53 16.27
C LEU A 154 19.72 2.53 17.43
N PRO A 155 19.46 3.85 17.20
CA PRO A 155 19.28 4.82 18.27
C PRO A 155 18.00 4.55 19.08
N ARG A 156 18.13 3.89 20.24
CA ARG A 156 16.99 3.49 21.10
C ARG A 156 16.05 4.62 21.50
N THR A 157 16.55 5.84 21.66
CA THR A 157 15.81 6.96 22.28
C THR A 157 15.06 7.79 21.26
N MET A 158 13.73 7.77 21.32
CA MET A 158 12.85 8.56 20.45
C MET A 158 12.56 9.99 20.94
N LYS A 159 13.50 10.63 21.68
CA LYS A 159 13.22 11.93 22.35
C LYS A 159 12.85 13.07 21.39
N ASN A 160 13.38 13.07 20.17
CA ASN A 160 13.15 14.13 19.18
C ASN A 160 12.22 13.70 18.02
N VAL A 161 11.73 12.45 18.02
CA VAL A 161 10.88 11.89 16.96
C VAL A 161 9.44 11.63 17.44
N SER A 162 9.09 12.06 18.65
CA SER A 162 7.72 11.97 19.19
C SER A 162 6.66 12.59 18.27
N TRP A 163 6.99 13.67 17.54
CA TRP A 163 6.10 14.25 16.52
C TRP A 163 5.81 13.29 15.35
N LEU A 164 6.76 12.43 14.98
CA LEU A 164 6.58 11.46 13.88
C LEU A 164 5.61 10.33 14.25
N ALA A 165 5.17 10.23 15.51
CA ALA A 165 4.14 9.30 15.93
C ALA A 165 2.77 9.55 15.26
N VAL A 166 2.59 10.74 14.65
CA VAL A 166 1.47 11.04 13.72
C VAL A 166 1.35 9.98 12.61
N THR A 167 2.47 9.37 12.19
CA THR A 167 2.50 8.38 11.10
C THR A 167 2.12 6.96 11.53
N CYS A 168 1.97 6.68 12.82
CA CYS A 168 1.94 5.29 13.31
C CYS A 168 0.58 4.57 13.24
N GLY A 169 -0.46 5.23 12.72
CA GLY A 169 -1.80 4.65 12.52
C GLY A 169 -2.48 4.13 13.80
N HIS A 170 -3.70 3.60 13.65
CA HIS A 170 -4.52 3.10 14.76
C HIS A 170 -3.80 2.14 15.72
N PRO A 171 -2.97 1.17 15.27
CA PRO A 171 -2.28 0.23 16.16
C PRO A 171 -1.36 0.88 17.20
N ALA A 172 -0.88 2.09 16.95
CA ALA A 172 0.02 2.81 17.85
C ALA A 172 -0.69 3.87 18.71
N PHE A 173 -1.98 4.13 18.50
CA PHE A 173 -2.70 5.22 19.17
C PHE A 173 -2.63 5.12 20.70
N PHE A 174 -2.75 3.93 21.29
CA PHE A 174 -2.62 3.77 22.74
C PHE A 174 -1.25 4.22 23.27
N GLY A 175 -0.18 3.90 22.55
CA GLY A 175 1.18 4.33 22.90
C GLY A 175 1.35 5.83 22.75
N PHE A 176 0.84 6.40 21.66
CA PHE A 176 0.88 7.84 21.41
C PHE A 176 0.11 8.63 22.48
N ILE A 177 -1.14 8.25 22.78
CA ILE A 177 -1.96 8.88 23.81
C ILE A 177 -1.26 8.80 25.19
N ALA A 178 -0.49 7.74 25.45
CA ALA A 178 0.28 7.61 26.68
C ALA A 178 1.51 8.52 26.75
N GLU A 179 2.04 8.97 25.63
CA GLU A 179 3.18 9.89 25.55
C GLU A 179 2.73 11.38 25.45
N MET A 180 1.44 11.65 25.24
CA MET A 180 0.90 13.01 25.24
C MET A 180 0.97 13.66 26.63
N LYS A 181 1.35 14.94 26.68
CA LYS A 181 1.34 15.75 27.93
C LYS A 181 -0.03 15.74 28.61
N ASN A 182 -1.10 15.83 27.81
CA ASN A 182 -2.48 15.69 28.26
C ASN A 182 -3.24 14.71 27.33
N PRO A 183 -3.55 13.49 27.79
CA PRO A 183 -4.26 12.49 26.99
C PRO A 183 -5.64 12.94 26.46
N HIS A 184 -6.32 13.82 27.20
CA HIS A 184 -7.65 14.33 26.81
C HIS A 184 -7.64 15.23 25.57
N ASP A 185 -6.48 15.75 25.16
CA ASP A 185 -6.36 16.55 23.95
C ASP A 185 -6.26 15.70 22.68
N PHE A 186 -6.13 14.38 22.79
CA PHE A 186 -6.01 13.47 21.63
C PHE A 186 -7.10 13.66 20.56
N PRO A 187 -8.42 13.79 20.89
CA PRO A 187 -9.44 13.98 19.86
C PRO A 187 -9.25 15.25 19.02
N LYS A 188 -8.64 16.31 19.59
CA LYS A 188 -8.32 17.54 18.85
C LYS A 188 -7.22 17.28 17.84
N SER A 189 -6.13 16.62 18.27
CA SER A 189 -5.04 16.20 17.39
C SER A 189 -5.52 15.26 16.29
N LEU A 190 -6.40 14.30 16.62
CA LEU A 190 -6.99 13.37 15.67
C LEU A 190 -7.84 14.09 14.61
N CYS A 191 -8.69 15.04 15.03
CA CYS A 191 -9.53 15.82 14.11
C CYS A 191 -8.68 16.67 13.16
N MET A 192 -7.63 17.33 13.67
CA MET A 192 -6.70 18.08 12.84
C MET A 192 -5.95 17.19 11.84
N LEU A 193 -5.44 16.05 12.29
CA LEU A 193 -4.74 15.08 11.45
C LEU A 193 -5.64 14.56 10.33
N GLN A 194 -6.83 14.05 10.67
CA GLN A 194 -7.71 13.48 9.65
C GLN A 194 -8.25 14.56 8.71
N GLY A 195 -8.58 15.76 9.22
CA GLY A 195 -9.01 16.87 8.38
C GLY A 195 -7.96 17.19 7.30
N PHE A 196 -6.68 17.24 7.70
CA PHE A 196 -5.58 17.43 6.76
C PHE A 196 -5.44 16.27 5.77
N GLU A 197 -5.50 15.01 6.24
CA GLU A 197 -5.40 13.83 5.37
C GLU A 197 -6.54 13.74 4.34
N ILE A 198 -7.79 13.98 4.75
CA ILE A 198 -8.95 13.94 3.85
C ILE A 198 -8.78 14.98 2.76
N ILE A 199 -8.40 16.21 3.11
CA ILE A 199 -8.17 17.29 2.13
C ILE A 199 -7.04 16.90 1.18
N LEU A 200 -5.89 16.48 1.73
CA LEU A 200 -4.71 16.12 0.95
C LEU A 200 -5.01 14.97 -0.02
N TYR A 201 -5.61 13.89 0.45
CA TYR A 201 -5.91 12.71 -0.37
C TYR A 201 -7.00 12.99 -1.39
N THR A 202 -8.02 13.78 -1.04
CA THR A 202 -9.07 14.16 -1.99
C THR A 202 -8.51 15.03 -3.11
N VAL A 203 -7.73 16.06 -2.78
CA VAL A 203 -7.11 16.95 -3.78
C VAL A 203 -6.09 16.20 -4.63
N ALA A 204 -5.18 15.44 -4.01
CA ALA A 204 -4.18 14.66 -4.72
C ALA A 204 -4.82 13.63 -5.66
N SER A 205 -5.83 12.89 -5.20
CA SER A 205 -6.54 11.90 -6.03
C SER A 205 -7.26 12.56 -7.20
N ALA A 206 -7.95 13.68 -6.97
CA ALA A 206 -8.65 14.41 -8.04
C ALA A 206 -7.67 14.93 -9.11
N VAL A 207 -6.53 15.50 -8.68
CA VAL A 207 -5.48 15.98 -9.59
C VAL A 207 -4.87 14.82 -10.37
N ILE A 208 -4.39 13.77 -9.69
CA ILE A 208 -3.77 12.61 -10.34
C ILE A 208 -4.73 11.99 -11.34
N TYR A 209 -5.99 11.77 -10.96
CA TYR A 209 -6.97 11.18 -11.86
C TYR A 209 -7.26 12.06 -13.07
N ARG A 210 -7.35 13.39 -12.89
CA ARG A 210 -7.59 14.34 -13.98
C ARG A 210 -6.49 14.32 -15.05
N TYR A 211 -5.25 14.01 -14.67
CA TYR A 211 -4.10 13.98 -15.57
C TYR A 211 -3.70 12.58 -16.05
N ALA A 212 -3.68 11.59 -15.16
CA ALA A 212 -3.27 10.21 -15.46
C ALA A 212 -4.44 9.31 -15.94
N GLY A 213 -5.68 9.66 -15.61
CA GLY A 213 -6.86 8.85 -15.96
C GLY A 213 -7.04 7.62 -15.07
N GLN A 214 -7.77 6.63 -15.59
CA GLN A 214 -8.11 5.38 -14.88
C GLN A 214 -6.92 4.42 -14.77
N ASP A 215 -6.01 4.46 -15.75
CA ASP A 215 -4.84 3.56 -15.82
C ASP A 215 -3.64 4.10 -15.03
N VAL A 216 -3.90 4.66 -13.85
CA VAL A 216 -2.85 5.16 -12.95
C VAL A 216 -2.00 4.00 -12.44
N ALA A 217 -0.68 4.13 -12.56
CA ALA A 217 0.27 3.14 -12.08
C ALA A 217 0.27 3.09 -10.54
N SER A 218 0.73 1.98 -9.98
CA SER A 218 0.90 1.83 -8.53
C SER A 218 2.37 1.49 -8.23
N PRO A 219 3.13 2.39 -7.55
CA PRO A 219 2.71 3.67 -6.97
C PRO A 219 2.39 4.76 -8.01
N ALA A 220 1.50 5.71 -7.66
CA ALA A 220 0.99 6.74 -8.57
C ALA A 220 2.07 7.63 -9.22
N LEU A 221 3.23 7.79 -8.57
CA LEU A 221 4.38 8.49 -9.14
C LEU A 221 4.86 7.82 -10.45
N GLY A 222 4.60 6.52 -10.64
CA GLY A 222 4.87 5.76 -11.85
C GLY A 222 4.28 6.39 -13.11
N SER A 223 3.10 7.02 -13.00
CA SER A 223 2.40 7.68 -14.11
C SER A 223 2.94 9.05 -14.48
N ALA A 224 3.85 9.63 -13.69
CA ALA A 224 4.46 10.90 -14.02
C ALA A 224 5.54 10.74 -15.11
N GLY A 225 5.80 11.81 -15.87
CA GLY A 225 6.87 11.82 -16.87
C GLY A 225 8.25 11.50 -16.26
N PRO A 226 9.20 10.95 -17.03
CA PRO A 226 10.44 10.37 -16.50
C PRO A 226 11.24 11.29 -15.57
N VAL A 227 11.38 12.57 -15.94
CA VAL A 227 12.12 13.56 -15.14
C VAL A 227 11.36 13.91 -13.85
N VAL A 228 10.05 14.18 -13.96
CA VAL A 228 9.20 14.54 -12.82
C VAL A 228 9.16 13.42 -11.80
N ARG A 229 9.01 12.18 -12.26
CA ARG A 229 8.99 10.99 -11.40
C ARG A 229 10.31 10.84 -10.63
N LYS A 230 11.46 11.01 -11.27
CA LYS A 230 12.78 10.95 -10.61
C LYS A 230 12.97 12.08 -9.59
N VAL A 231 12.60 13.31 -9.94
CA VAL A 231 12.69 14.45 -9.01
C VAL A 231 11.77 14.23 -7.79
N ALA A 232 10.52 13.81 -8.02
CA ALA A 232 9.56 13.56 -6.95
C ALA A 232 10.04 12.45 -6.01
N TYR A 233 10.54 11.33 -6.56
CA TYR A 233 11.13 10.27 -5.77
C TYR A 233 12.37 10.75 -4.99
N GLY A 234 13.23 11.55 -5.61
CA GLY A 234 14.40 12.14 -4.94
C GLY A 234 14.03 12.96 -3.71
N VAL A 235 12.98 13.79 -3.81
CA VAL A 235 12.45 14.56 -2.68
C VAL A 235 11.78 13.64 -1.63
N ALA A 236 11.18 12.53 -2.05
CA ALA A 236 10.49 11.60 -1.17
C ALA A 236 11.43 10.65 -0.40
N ILE A 237 12.70 10.48 -0.81
CA ILE A 237 13.68 9.55 -0.18
C ILE A 237 13.68 9.68 1.36
N PRO A 238 13.86 10.86 1.96
CA PRO A 238 13.96 10.97 3.42
C PRO A 238 12.69 10.50 4.10
N THR A 239 11.52 10.87 3.56
CA THR A 239 10.22 10.50 4.11
C THR A 239 9.97 9.01 4.00
N ILE A 240 10.30 8.37 2.87
CA ILE A 240 10.12 6.92 2.67
C ILE A 240 10.93 6.12 3.70
N VAL A 241 12.20 6.50 3.91
CA VAL A 241 13.08 5.82 4.87
C VAL A 241 12.65 6.09 6.31
N ILE A 242 12.40 7.35 6.67
CA ILE A 242 12.04 7.72 8.05
C ILE A 242 10.70 7.11 8.45
N ALA A 243 9.70 7.10 7.57
CA ALA A 243 8.38 6.50 7.86
C ALA A 243 8.50 5.02 8.21
N GLY A 244 9.23 4.24 7.41
CA GLY A 244 9.48 2.82 7.69
C GLY A 244 10.27 2.62 8.99
N VAL A 245 11.32 3.42 9.23
CA VAL A 245 12.15 3.32 10.43
C VAL A 245 11.35 3.59 11.70
N VAL A 246 10.47 4.60 11.70
CA VAL A 246 9.65 4.93 12.87
C VAL A 246 8.70 3.78 13.23
N LEU A 247 8.03 3.19 12.23
CA LEU A 247 7.16 2.03 12.44
C LEU A 247 7.95 0.83 12.99
N GLY A 248 9.11 0.53 12.38
CA GLY A 248 9.98 -0.54 12.83
C GLY A 248 10.48 -0.32 14.26
N HIS A 249 10.83 0.92 14.60
CA HIS A 249 11.28 1.29 15.95
C HIS A 249 10.21 1.07 17.01
N VAL A 250 8.95 1.42 16.71
CA VAL A 250 7.81 1.16 17.59
C VAL A 250 7.61 -0.34 17.80
N ALA A 251 7.68 -1.14 16.74
CA ALA A 251 7.54 -2.59 16.82
C ALA A 251 8.66 -3.25 17.66
N ILE A 252 9.91 -2.90 17.38
CA ILE A 252 11.08 -3.39 18.13
C ILE A 252 10.99 -2.97 19.60
N LYS A 253 10.59 -1.72 19.87
CA LYS A 253 10.38 -1.21 21.24
C LYS A 253 9.29 -2.01 21.97
N ASN A 254 8.18 -2.33 21.32
CA ASN A 254 7.10 -3.12 21.93
C ASN A 254 7.60 -4.51 22.37
N VAL A 255 8.34 -5.22 21.50
CA VAL A 255 8.93 -6.52 21.82
C VAL A 255 10.00 -6.40 22.90
N TYR A 256 10.90 -5.42 22.78
CA TYR A 256 11.98 -5.18 23.74
C TYR A 256 11.46 -4.89 25.15
N VAL A 257 10.49 -3.97 25.27
CA VAL A 257 9.86 -3.62 26.55
C VAL A 257 9.13 -4.82 27.13
N ARG A 258 8.49 -5.65 26.29
CA ARG A 258 7.82 -6.87 26.75
C ARG A 258 8.80 -7.89 27.32
N MET A 259 9.86 -8.20 26.58
CA MET A 259 10.86 -9.20 26.98
C MET A 259 11.60 -8.82 28.26
N LEU A 260 11.90 -7.53 28.43
CA LEU A 260 12.68 -7.03 29.56
C LEU A 260 11.83 -6.42 30.68
N ARG A 261 10.50 -6.46 30.57
CA ARG A 261 9.59 -5.95 31.61
C ARG A 261 9.87 -6.67 32.93
N GLY A 262 10.13 -5.90 33.99
CA GLY A 262 10.46 -6.45 35.31
C GLY A 262 11.94 -6.79 35.51
N THR A 263 12.81 -6.56 34.51
CA THR A 263 14.26 -6.75 34.64
C THR A 263 15.00 -5.41 34.80
N GLU A 264 16.11 -5.43 35.54
CA GLU A 264 17.04 -4.29 35.71
C GLU A 264 17.71 -3.84 34.38
N LEU A 265 17.63 -4.67 33.34
CA LEU A 265 18.30 -4.45 32.05
C LEU A 265 17.60 -3.41 31.16
N MET A 266 16.32 -3.10 31.45
CA MET A 266 15.52 -2.19 30.64
C MET A 266 16.05 -0.75 30.66
N HIS A 267 16.53 -0.29 31.82
CA HIS A 267 16.99 1.09 32.05
C HIS A 267 18.51 1.26 32.01
N LYS A 268 19.28 0.16 31.98
CA LYS A 268 20.75 0.19 31.99
C LYS A 268 21.31 0.15 30.57
N ARG A 269 22.29 1.02 30.27
CA ARG A 269 23.06 0.98 29.01
C ARG A 269 24.21 -0.03 29.08
N ASN A 270 23.87 -1.29 29.36
CA ASN A 270 24.85 -2.38 29.44
C ASN A 270 25.00 -3.08 28.07
N TRP A 271 26.14 -3.73 27.80
CA TRP A 271 26.39 -4.43 26.53
C TRP A 271 25.33 -5.49 26.23
N LYS A 272 24.84 -6.21 27.26
CA LYS A 272 23.73 -7.18 27.13
C LYS A 272 22.45 -6.52 26.67
N SER A 273 22.10 -5.38 27.26
CA SER A 273 20.94 -4.60 26.86
C SER A 273 21.10 -4.20 25.39
N ILE A 274 22.26 -3.60 25.02
CA ILE A 274 22.62 -3.17 23.64
C ILE A 274 22.49 -4.32 22.65
N GLY A 275 23.08 -5.48 22.96
CA GLY A 275 23.01 -6.67 22.13
C GLY A 275 21.59 -7.16 21.89
N VAL A 276 20.72 -7.17 22.91
CA VAL A 276 19.30 -7.56 22.74
C VAL A 276 18.58 -6.61 21.77
N TRP A 277 18.79 -5.29 21.88
CA TRP A 277 18.18 -4.34 20.95
C TRP A 277 18.66 -4.52 19.51
N ILE A 278 19.97 -4.63 19.32
CA ILE A 278 20.56 -4.82 17.99
C ILE A 278 20.07 -6.14 17.40
N GLY A 279 20.06 -7.23 18.18
CA GLY A 279 19.54 -8.52 17.75
C GLY A 279 18.08 -8.47 17.33
N LEU A 280 17.22 -7.82 18.13
CA LEU A 280 15.81 -7.62 17.77
C LEU A 280 15.65 -6.78 16.49
N ALA A 281 16.45 -5.72 16.33
CA ALA A 281 16.40 -4.89 15.14
C ALA A 281 16.84 -5.66 13.88
N VAL A 282 17.93 -6.42 13.96
CA VAL A 282 18.40 -7.27 12.85
C VAL A 282 17.33 -8.28 12.45
N VAL A 283 16.78 -9.02 13.43
CA VAL A 283 15.74 -10.03 13.16
C VAL A 283 14.50 -9.38 12.54
N PHE A 284 14.03 -8.28 13.10
CA PHE A 284 12.86 -7.57 12.60
C PHE A 284 13.02 -7.11 11.15
N TRP A 285 14.13 -6.43 10.85
CA TRP A 285 14.39 -5.89 9.53
C TRP A 285 14.64 -6.96 8.48
N VAL A 286 15.34 -8.05 8.83
CA VAL A 286 15.54 -9.20 7.93
C VAL A 286 14.20 -9.85 7.57
N ILE A 287 13.29 -10.04 8.54
CA ILE A 287 11.96 -10.57 8.27
C ILE A 287 11.16 -9.61 7.39
N ALA A 288 11.19 -8.30 7.67
CA ALA A 288 10.51 -7.30 6.85
C ALA A 288 11.02 -7.29 5.40
N TRP A 289 12.34 -7.44 5.19
CA TRP A 289 12.94 -7.56 3.87
C TRP A 289 12.50 -8.84 3.15
N VAL A 290 12.51 -9.98 3.84
CA VAL A 290 11.99 -11.25 3.28
C VAL A 290 10.53 -11.10 2.81
N ILE A 291 9.68 -10.40 3.57
CA ILE A 291 8.29 -10.13 3.18
C ILE A 291 8.24 -9.25 1.91
N ALA A 292 9.08 -8.21 1.83
CA ALA A 292 9.14 -7.31 0.69
C ALA A 292 9.56 -8.02 -0.61
N GLU A 293 10.53 -8.93 -0.54
CA GLU A 293 11.00 -9.73 -1.69
C GLU A 293 10.09 -10.92 -2.03
N ALA A 294 9.31 -11.41 -1.05
CA ALA A 294 8.35 -12.48 -1.27
C ALA A 294 7.13 -12.02 -2.10
N ILE A 295 6.66 -10.78 -1.86
CA ILE A 295 5.55 -10.16 -2.60
C ILE A 295 6.04 -8.84 -3.19
N PRO A 296 6.86 -8.88 -4.27
CA PRO A 296 7.55 -7.72 -4.82
C PRO A 296 6.65 -6.79 -5.65
N VAL A 297 5.35 -6.79 -5.39
CA VAL A 297 4.33 -5.97 -6.06
C VAL A 297 3.61 -5.13 -5.02
N PHE A 298 3.79 -3.81 -5.12
CA PHE A 298 3.39 -2.87 -4.07
C PHE A 298 1.89 -2.91 -3.78
N SER A 299 1.05 -2.94 -4.81
CA SER A 299 -0.41 -3.00 -4.68
C SER A 299 -0.89 -4.29 -4.01
N ASN A 300 -0.30 -5.43 -4.39
CA ASN A 300 -0.63 -6.74 -3.82
C ASN A 300 -0.26 -6.80 -2.33
N LEU A 301 0.95 -6.35 -1.98
CA LEU A 301 1.40 -6.28 -0.59
C LEU A 301 0.50 -5.35 0.23
N LEU A 302 0.24 -4.13 -0.26
CA LEU A 302 -0.61 -3.15 0.44
C LEU A 302 -2.05 -3.64 0.62
N SER A 303 -2.62 -4.29 -0.41
CA SER A 303 -3.95 -4.90 -0.34
C SER A 303 -4.01 -5.99 0.72
N LEU A 304 -3.00 -6.86 0.78
CA LEU A 304 -2.88 -7.92 1.78
C LEU A 304 -2.75 -7.35 3.20
N VAL A 305 -1.90 -6.34 3.42
CA VAL A 305 -1.77 -5.66 4.72
C VAL A 305 -3.11 -5.06 5.15
N SER A 306 -3.81 -4.43 4.20
CA SER A 306 -5.07 -3.75 4.46
C SER A 306 -6.17 -4.75 4.85
N ALA A 307 -6.26 -5.86 4.12
CA ALA A 307 -7.20 -6.93 4.39
C ALA A 307 -6.94 -7.62 5.74
N LEU A 308 -5.70 -7.97 6.05
CA LEU A 308 -5.38 -8.73 7.27
C LEU A 308 -5.38 -7.89 8.54
N PHE A 309 -4.92 -6.65 8.47
CA PHE A 309 -4.58 -5.90 9.67
C PHE A 309 -5.35 -4.59 9.79
N VAL A 310 -5.40 -3.77 8.72
CA VAL A 310 -6.13 -2.48 8.77
C VAL A 310 -7.61 -2.73 9.01
N SER A 311 -8.19 -3.76 8.37
CA SER A 311 -9.57 -4.20 8.60
C SER A 311 -9.91 -4.37 10.09
N TRP A 312 -9.01 -4.98 10.87
CA TRP A 312 -9.20 -5.23 12.30
C TRP A 312 -8.78 -4.05 13.17
N PHE A 313 -7.61 -3.47 12.97
CA PHE A 313 -7.12 -2.39 13.83
C PHE A 313 -7.83 -1.06 13.63
N THR A 314 -8.39 -0.83 12.44
CA THR A 314 -9.10 0.40 12.11
C THR A 314 -10.62 0.25 12.18
N PHE A 315 -11.20 -0.92 11.91
CA PHE A 315 -12.65 -1.10 11.92
C PHE A 315 -13.12 -2.15 12.94
N GLY A 316 -12.61 -3.38 12.87
CA GLY A 316 -13.05 -4.49 13.74
C GLY A 316 -12.92 -4.20 15.24
N LEU A 317 -11.70 -4.01 15.72
CA LEU A 317 -11.38 -3.79 17.14
C LEU A 317 -11.98 -2.49 17.69
N PRO A 318 -11.94 -1.34 17.00
CA PRO A 318 -12.60 -0.12 17.49
C PRO A 318 -14.10 -0.31 17.73
N GLY A 319 -14.79 -1.09 16.89
CA GLY A 319 -16.21 -1.44 17.10
C GLY A 319 -16.40 -2.31 18.34
N VAL A 320 -15.54 -3.32 18.52
CA VAL A 320 -15.53 -4.17 19.73
C VAL A 320 -15.25 -3.35 20.99
N PHE A 321 -14.31 -2.41 20.95
CA PHE A 321 -13.97 -1.54 22.08
C PHE A 321 -15.19 -0.75 22.54
N TRP A 322 -15.94 -0.16 21.63
CA TRP A 322 -17.15 0.60 21.98
C TRP A 322 -18.22 -0.32 22.60
N LEU A 323 -18.49 -1.47 21.98
CA LEU A 323 -19.46 -2.44 22.49
C LEU A 323 -19.07 -2.95 23.88
N TYR A 324 -17.78 -3.19 24.12
CA TYR A 324 -17.28 -3.61 25.42
C TYR A 324 -17.47 -2.54 26.51
N ILE A 325 -17.18 -1.27 26.20
CA ILE A 325 -17.31 -0.16 27.15
C ILE A 325 -18.77 0.04 27.60
N TYR A 326 -19.72 -0.11 26.68
CA TYR A 326 -21.16 0.14 26.92
C TYR A 326 -21.98 -1.13 27.11
N LYS A 327 -21.32 -2.25 27.45
CA LYS A 327 -21.99 -3.52 27.72
C LYS A 327 -23.08 -3.35 28.78
N GLY A 328 -24.30 -3.78 28.42
CA GLY A 328 -25.50 -3.65 29.27
C GLY A 328 -26.28 -2.35 29.11
N GLN A 329 -25.83 -1.41 28.27
CA GLN A 329 -26.50 -0.12 28.04
C GLN A 329 -26.82 0.14 26.56
N TYR A 330 -26.82 -0.90 25.73
CA TYR A 330 -27.02 -0.79 24.28
C TYR A 330 -28.38 -0.16 23.91
N PHE A 331 -29.42 -0.50 24.67
CA PHE A 331 -30.80 -0.05 24.44
C PHE A 331 -31.27 1.05 25.40
N ALA A 332 -30.33 1.72 26.09
CA ALA A 332 -30.67 2.71 27.10
C ALA A 332 -31.32 4.00 26.54
N SER A 333 -31.01 4.36 25.29
CA SER A 333 -31.61 5.52 24.62
C SER A 333 -31.58 5.34 23.09
N PRO A 334 -32.43 6.05 22.31
CA PRO A 334 -32.39 5.99 20.85
C PRO A 334 -31.01 6.28 20.27
N MET A 335 -30.27 7.22 20.87
CA MET A 335 -28.88 7.53 20.49
C MET A 335 -27.92 6.36 20.78
N LYS A 336 -28.09 5.67 21.91
CA LYS A 336 -27.29 4.48 22.23
C LYS A 336 -27.59 3.31 21.32
N ILE A 337 -28.85 3.14 20.91
CA ILE A 337 -29.25 2.14 19.92
C ILE A 337 -28.56 2.44 18.59
N PHE A 338 -28.66 3.69 18.11
CA PHE A 338 -27.99 4.12 16.88
C PHE A 338 -26.48 3.86 16.92
N LEU A 339 -25.80 4.30 17.98
CA LEU A 339 -24.36 4.08 18.13
C LEU A 339 -24.01 2.59 18.24
N THR A 340 -24.86 1.78 18.87
CA THR A 340 -24.67 0.32 18.91
C THR A 340 -24.72 -0.26 17.51
N LEU A 341 -25.73 0.11 16.72
CA LEU A 341 -25.84 -0.31 15.31
C LEU A 341 -24.61 0.13 14.52
N CYS A 342 -24.16 1.38 14.65
CA CYS A 342 -22.96 1.87 13.96
C CYS A 342 -21.72 1.03 14.29
N ASN A 343 -21.49 0.68 15.57
CA ASN A 343 -20.31 -0.11 15.96
C ASN A 343 -20.42 -1.59 15.58
N VAL A 344 -21.63 -2.16 15.56
CA VAL A 344 -21.87 -3.49 15.02
C VAL A 344 -21.59 -3.50 13.51
N CYS A 345 -22.07 -2.50 12.78
CA CYS A 345 -21.75 -2.33 11.36
C CYS A 345 -20.24 -2.16 11.13
N LEU A 346 -19.54 -1.40 11.98
CA LEU A 346 -18.09 -1.23 11.91
C LEU A 346 -17.34 -2.56 12.08
N PHE A 347 -17.79 -3.39 13.03
CA PHE A 347 -17.24 -4.72 13.24
C PHE A 347 -17.47 -5.63 12.02
N ILE A 348 -18.71 -5.69 11.52
CA ILE A 348 -19.06 -6.48 10.33
C ILE A 348 -18.25 -5.99 9.13
N PHE A 349 -18.09 -4.68 8.95
CA PHE A 349 -17.30 -4.10 7.88
C PHE A 349 -15.82 -4.55 7.96
N GLY A 350 -15.23 -4.56 9.15
CA GLY A 350 -13.89 -5.12 9.37
C GLY A 350 -13.80 -6.60 8.99
N VAL A 351 -14.76 -7.43 9.40
CA VAL A 351 -14.80 -8.86 9.03
C VAL A 351 -14.93 -9.05 7.52
N MET A 352 -15.81 -8.28 6.87
CA MET A 352 -16.05 -8.35 5.44
C MET A 352 -14.82 -7.93 4.63
N ILE A 353 -14.17 -6.81 5.00
CA ILE A 353 -12.90 -6.39 4.37
C ILE A 353 -11.84 -7.46 4.56
N CYS A 354 -11.75 -8.08 5.74
CA CYS A 354 -10.78 -9.13 5.99
C CYS A 354 -11.02 -10.34 5.08
N ALA A 355 -12.26 -10.86 5.03
CA ALA A 355 -12.58 -12.06 4.26
C ALA A 355 -12.49 -11.83 2.75
N LEU A 356 -13.18 -10.81 2.24
CA LEU A 356 -13.20 -10.50 0.81
C LEU A 356 -11.86 -9.95 0.34
N GLY A 357 -11.22 -9.10 1.15
CA GLY A 357 -9.90 -8.56 0.84
C GLY A 357 -8.84 -9.66 0.76
N LEU A 358 -8.82 -10.60 1.71
CA LEU A 358 -7.91 -11.73 1.65
C LEU A 358 -8.10 -12.59 0.40
N TRP A 359 -9.36 -12.84 0.03
CA TRP A 359 -9.67 -13.55 -1.20
C TRP A 359 -9.11 -12.83 -2.43
N VAL A 360 -9.39 -11.54 -2.57
CA VAL A 360 -8.93 -10.73 -3.71
C VAL A 360 -7.40 -10.63 -3.74
N SER A 361 -6.75 -10.33 -2.60
CA SER A 361 -5.29 -10.25 -2.54
C SER A 361 -4.64 -11.60 -2.84
N GLY A 362 -5.21 -12.70 -2.35
CA GLY A 362 -4.71 -14.05 -2.61
C GLY A 362 -4.80 -14.44 -4.09
N VAL A 363 -5.93 -14.13 -4.74
CA VAL A 363 -6.13 -14.35 -6.18
C VAL A 363 -5.18 -13.46 -7.00
N ALA A 364 -5.01 -12.19 -6.61
CA ALA A 364 -4.09 -11.28 -7.29
C ALA A 364 -2.64 -11.78 -7.22
N ILE A 365 -2.17 -12.19 -6.04
CA ILE A 365 -0.83 -12.75 -5.84
C ILE A 365 -0.65 -14.06 -6.61
N HIS A 366 -1.68 -14.92 -6.66
CA HIS A 366 -1.61 -16.19 -7.39
C HIS A 366 -1.52 -15.99 -8.92
N ASN A 367 -2.24 -15.00 -9.45
CA ASN A 367 -2.30 -14.73 -10.88
C ASN A 367 -1.11 -13.90 -11.39
N ASP A 368 -0.39 -13.21 -10.50
CA ASP A 368 0.77 -12.40 -10.83
C ASP A 368 2.03 -13.26 -11.06
N LYS A 369 2.15 -13.77 -12.28
CA LYS A 369 3.30 -14.60 -12.70
C LYS A 369 4.51 -13.78 -13.18
N SER A 370 4.34 -12.46 -13.36
CA SER A 370 5.35 -11.54 -13.91
C SER A 370 6.46 -11.19 -12.93
N HIS A 371 6.15 -11.15 -11.63
CA HIS A 371 7.08 -10.75 -10.59
C HIS A 371 7.30 -11.90 -9.60
N GLY A 372 8.22 -12.81 -9.96
CA GLY A 372 8.58 -13.92 -9.09
C GLY A 372 9.22 -13.44 -7.78
N SER A 373 8.99 -14.17 -6.69
CA SER A 373 9.63 -13.92 -5.39
C SER A 373 11.16 -14.04 -5.51
N PHE A 374 11.89 -13.14 -4.85
CA PHE A 374 13.36 -13.11 -4.87
C PHE A 374 13.95 -13.10 -6.28
N THR A 375 13.42 -12.26 -7.17
CA THR A 375 13.94 -12.10 -8.53
C THR A 375 14.61 -10.75 -8.74
N CYS A 376 15.49 -10.67 -9.76
CA CYS A 376 16.07 -9.42 -10.20
C CYS A 376 15.17 -8.59 -11.12
N ALA A 377 13.87 -8.90 -11.17
CA ALA A 377 12.93 -8.20 -12.03
C ALA A 377 12.70 -6.76 -11.55
N ASN A 378 12.52 -5.86 -12.51
CA ASN A 378 12.18 -4.47 -12.21
C ASN A 378 10.76 -4.41 -11.64
N ASN A 379 10.62 -3.90 -10.43
CA ASN A 379 9.33 -3.72 -9.75
C ASN A 379 8.80 -2.27 -9.83
N ALA A 380 9.47 -1.39 -10.58
CA ALA A 380 9.05 0.00 -10.78
C ALA A 380 8.18 0.24 -12.03
N ILE A 381 7.71 -0.83 -12.66
CA ILE A 381 6.96 -0.80 -13.92
C ILE A 381 5.46 -0.90 -13.63
#